data_AF-A0A1P8U6Z6-F1
#
_entry.id   AF-A0A1P8U6Z6-F1
#
_cell.length_a   1.000
_cell.length_b   1.000
_cell.length_c   1.000
_cell.angle_alpha   90.00
_cell.angle_beta   90.00
_cell.angle_gamma   90.00
#
_symmetry.space_group_name_H-M   'P 1'
#
loop_
_entity.id
_entity.type
_entity.pdbx_description
1 polymer ?
#
loop_
_entity_poly.entity_id
_entity_poly.type
_entity_poly.pdbx_seq_one_letter_code
_entity_poly.pdbx_strand_id
1 'polypeptide(L)'
;MRMVRTLRAELGVTQGTVQRVATQLGYGVESVRVWVKQADVVDGVTPGVSSAEAQRVRELEQESRELRRANEVLKRAASFFGAELDRHYRK
;
A
#
# COMPACT_ATOMS: atom_id res chain seq x y z
N MET A 1 4.27 -16.81 11.83
CA MET A 1 3.52 -17.20 10.62
C MET A 1 4.02 -18.48 9.98
N ARG A 2 5.34 -18.67 9.81
CA ARG A 2 5.93 -19.94 9.34
C ARG A 2 5.37 -21.18 10.06
N MET A 3 5.34 -21.16 11.40
CA MET A 3 4.82 -22.28 12.21
C MET A 3 3.37 -22.71 11.87
N VAL A 4 2.45 -21.79 11.59
CA VAL A 4 1.08 -22.15 11.18
C VAL A 4 1.09 -22.81 9.80
N ARG A 5 1.90 -22.29 8.87
CA ARG A 5 2.01 -22.85 7.51
C ARG A 5 2.70 -24.20 7.50
N THR A 6 3.77 -24.35 8.29
CA THR A 6 4.48 -25.62 8.51
C THR A 6 3.52 -26.67 9.05
N LEU A 7 2.74 -26.35 10.10
CA LEU A 7 1.76 -27.28 10.65
C LEU A 7 0.61 -27.58 9.67
N ARG A 8 0.17 -26.61 8.84
CA ARG A 8 -0.82 -26.88 7.78
C ARG A 8 -0.27 -27.82 6.72
N ALA A 9 0.99 -27.67 6.34
CA ALA A 9 1.66 -28.52 5.35
C ALA A 9 1.95 -29.93 5.90
N GLU A 10 2.35 -30.04 7.17
CA GLU A 10 2.67 -31.31 7.84
C GLU A 10 1.42 -32.13 8.17
N LEU A 11 0.33 -31.48 8.59
CA LEU A 11 -0.87 -32.17 9.06
C LEU A 11 -1.93 -32.34 7.95
N GLY A 12 -1.83 -31.60 6.85
CA GLY A 12 -2.86 -31.58 5.79
C GLY A 12 -4.20 -30.99 6.23
N VAL A 13 -4.33 -30.54 7.49
CA VAL A 13 -5.55 -29.97 8.06
C VAL A 13 -5.38 -28.46 8.24
N THR A 14 -6.30 -27.70 7.65
CA THR A 14 -6.36 -26.24 7.78
C THR A 14 -7.19 -25.80 8.99
N GLN A 15 -8.19 -26.62 9.36
CA GLN A 15 -9.06 -26.41 10.51
C GLN A 15 -8.32 -26.72 11.81
N GLY A 16 -8.42 -25.83 12.81
CA GLY A 16 -7.82 -26.01 14.14
C GLY A 16 -6.33 -25.69 14.26
N THR A 17 -5.57 -25.56 13.16
CA THR A 17 -4.11 -25.27 13.21
C THR A 17 -3.81 -23.90 13.79
N VAL A 18 -4.63 -22.89 13.47
CA VAL A 18 -4.51 -21.54 14.05
C VAL A 18 -4.81 -21.56 15.54
N GLN A 19 -5.85 -22.30 15.96
CA GLN A 19 -6.21 -22.47 17.37
C GLN A 19 -5.05 -23.10 18.16
N ARG A 20 -4.48 -24.19 17.65
CA ARG A 20 -3.36 -24.91 18.29
C ARG A 20 -2.13 -24.02 18.46
N VAL A 21 -1.77 -23.26 17.43
CA VAL A 21 -0.63 -22.33 17.48
C VAL A 21 -0.91 -21.17 18.43
N ALA A 22 -2.12 -20.63 18.42
CA ALA A 22 -2.53 -19.59 19.36
C ALA A 22 -2.43 -20.07 20.81
N THR A 23 -2.92 -21.29 21.11
CA THR A 23 -2.79 -21.90 22.44
C THR A 23 -1.35 -22.18 22.82
N GLN A 24 -0.52 -22.74 21.92
CA GLN A 24 0.90 -23.03 22.22
C GLN A 24 1.73 -21.77 22.49
N LEU A 25 1.40 -20.65 21.83
CA LEU A 25 2.13 -19.40 21.95
C LEU A 25 1.48 -18.41 22.94
N GLY A 26 0.32 -18.75 23.51
CA GLY A 26 -0.42 -17.89 24.44
C GLY A 26 -1.07 -16.66 23.80
N TYR A 27 -1.27 -16.65 22.47
CA TYR A 27 -1.92 -15.54 21.77
C TYR A 27 -3.42 -15.76 21.58
N GLY A 28 -4.17 -14.67 21.37
CA GLY A 28 -5.56 -14.75 20.93
C GLY A 28 -5.67 -15.37 19.54
N VAL A 29 -6.63 -16.30 19.39
CA VAL A 29 -6.86 -17.05 18.13
C VAL A 29 -7.10 -16.11 16.95
N GLU A 30 -7.90 -15.06 17.15
CA GLU A 30 -8.25 -14.11 16.10
C GLU A 30 -7.05 -13.26 15.68
N SER A 31 -6.18 -12.87 16.61
CA SER A 31 -4.94 -12.14 16.30
C SER A 31 -4.03 -12.97 15.39
N VAL A 32 -3.83 -14.26 15.72
CA VAL A 32 -3.03 -15.18 14.90
C VAL A 32 -3.68 -15.36 13.52
N ARG A 33 -5.01 -15.49 13.45
CA ARG A 33 -5.75 -15.61 12.18
C ARG A 33 -5.54 -14.39 11.28
N VAL A 34 -5.67 -13.19 11.83
CA VAL A 34 -5.47 -11.92 11.09
C VAL A 34 -4.05 -11.84 10.56
N TRP A 35 -3.04 -12.11 11.38
CA TRP A 35 -1.66 -12.05 10.94
C TRP A 35 -1.31 -13.12 9.89
N VAL A 36 -1.89 -14.31 9.96
CA VAL A 36 -1.73 -15.34 8.92
C VAL A 36 -2.28 -14.82 7.59
N LYS A 37 -3.50 -14.28 7.61
CA LYS A 37 -4.12 -13.69 6.41
C LYS A 37 -3.27 -12.55 5.84
N GLN A 38 -2.76 -11.66 6.69
CA GLN A 38 -1.91 -10.55 6.27
C GLN A 38 -0.61 -11.05 5.63
N ALA A 39 0.02 -12.06 6.22
CA ALA A 39 1.22 -12.67 5.67
C ALA A 39 0.94 -13.42 4.35
N ASP A 40 -0.22 -14.08 4.23
CA ASP A 40 -0.63 -14.75 3.00
C ASP A 40 -0.84 -13.74 1.85
N VAL A 41 -1.30 -12.52 2.17
CA VAL A 41 -1.36 -11.41 1.19
C VAL A 41 0.05 -10.92 0.82
N VAL A 42 0.93 -10.70 1.80
CA VAL A 42 2.31 -10.23 1.55
C VAL A 42 3.11 -11.24 0.72
N ASP A 43 2.93 -12.54 0.98
CA ASP A 43 3.66 -13.60 0.27
C ASP A 43 2.98 -14.02 -1.05
N GLY A 44 1.91 -13.33 -1.47
CA GLY A 44 1.20 -13.59 -2.72
C GLY A 44 0.39 -14.89 -2.76
N VAL A 45 0.19 -15.54 -1.60
CA VAL A 45 -0.62 -16.76 -1.46
C VAL A 45 -2.10 -16.45 -1.61
N THR A 46 -2.53 -15.27 -1.15
CA THR A 46 -3.90 -14.78 -1.28
C THR A 46 -3.89 -13.43 -1.98
N PRO A 47 -4.79 -13.17 -2.95
CA PRO A 47 -4.91 -11.85 -3.56
C PRO A 47 -5.30 -10.80 -2.50
N GLY A 48 -4.59 -9.67 -2.52
CA GLY A 48 -4.83 -8.54 -1.65
C GLY A 48 -3.75 -7.48 -1.81
N VAL A 49 -4.00 -6.28 -1.30
CA VAL A 49 -3.00 -5.20 -1.27
C VAL A 49 -2.29 -5.28 0.08
N SER A 50 -0.98 -5.41 0.07
CA SER A 50 -0.20 -5.35 1.30
C SER A 50 -0.26 -3.96 1.92
N SER A 51 -0.06 -3.86 3.23
CA SER A 51 -0.03 -2.56 3.91
C SER A 51 1.08 -1.65 3.36
N ALA A 52 2.19 -2.23 2.92
CA ALA A 52 3.31 -1.48 2.34
C ALA A 52 2.95 -0.90 0.96
N GLU A 53 2.28 -1.70 0.11
CA GLU A 53 1.79 -1.22 -1.19
C GLU A 53 0.72 -0.13 -1.01
N ALA A 54 -0.22 -0.31 -0.08
CA ALA A 54 -1.24 0.69 0.22
C ALA A 54 -0.62 2.02 0.69
N GLN A 55 0.41 1.96 1.53
CA GLN A 55 1.13 3.13 1.99
C GLN A 55 1.87 3.83 0.83
N ARG A 56 2.56 3.06 -0.01
CA ARG A 56 3.27 3.60 -1.18
C ARG A 56 2.32 4.27 -2.18
N VAL A 57 1.14 3.70 -2.41
CA VAL A 57 0.12 4.31 -3.26
C VAL A 57 -0.31 5.67 -2.70
N ARG A 58 -0.56 5.77 -1.39
CA ARG A 58 -0.93 7.04 -0.74
C ARG A 58 0.15 8.11 -0.88
N GLU A 59 1.41 7.72 -0.71
CA GLU A 59 2.56 8.62 -0.88
C GLU A 59 2.66 9.12 -2.33
N LEU A 60 2.56 8.22 -3.30
CA LEU A 60 2.58 8.57 -4.73
C LEU A 60 1.40 9.47 -5.12
N GLU A 61 0.21 9.20 -4.58
CA GLU A 61 -0.96 10.05 -4.81
C GLU A 61 -0.76 11.45 -4.23
N GLN A 62 -0.11 11.56 -3.07
CA GLN A 62 0.23 12.85 -2.48
C GLN A 62 1.24 13.61 -3.34
N GLU A 63 2.34 12.97 -3.73
CA GLU A 63 3.35 13.57 -4.59
C GLU A 63 2.74 14.02 -5.92
N SER A 64 1.90 13.19 -6.54
CA SER A 64 1.20 13.54 -7.78
C SER A 64 0.31 14.78 -7.63
N ARG A 65 -0.39 14.93 -6.49
CA ARG A 65 -1.19 16.12 -6.20
C ARG A 65 -0.32 17.37 -6.08
N GLU A 66 0.80 17.26 -5.38
CA GLU A 66 1.73 18.37 -5.19
C GLU A 66 2.39 18.80 -6.51
N LEU A 67 2.85 17.83 -7.31
CA LEU A 67 3.41 18.07 -8.64
C LEU A 67 2.40 18.72 -9.58
N ARG A 68 1.15 18.25 -9.58
CA ARG A 68 0.07 18.87 -10.39
C ARG A 68 -0.16 20.32 -9.97
N ARG A 69 -0.18 20.61 -8.66
CA ARG A 69 -0.33 21.97 -8.15
C ARG A 69 0.83 22.88 -8.57
N ALA A 70 2.06 22.40 -8.45
CA ALA A 70 3.25 23.14 -8.88
C ALA A 70 3.21 23.42 -10.40
N ASN A 71 2.84 22.42 -11.20
CA ASN A 71 2.75 22.54 -12.65
C ASN A 71 1.70 23.59 -13.06
N GLU A 72 0.55 23.65 -12.38
CA GLU A 72 -0.45 24.69 -12.62
C GLU A 72 0.05 26.11 -12.33
N VAL A 73 0.87 26.29 -11.29
CA VAL A 73 1.51 27.59 -11.02
C VAL A 73 2.47 27.96 -12.15
N LEU A 74 3.30 27.03 -12.59
CA LEU A 74 4.25 27.25 -13.68
C LEU A 74 3.55 27.59 -15.00
N LYS A 75 2.47 26.87 -15.35
CA LYS A 75 1.67 27.18 -16.54
C LYS A 75 1.09 28.60 -16.49
N ARG A 76 0.55 29.01 -15.33
CA ARG A 76 0.02 30.37 -15.16
C ARG A 76 1.11 31.42 -15.32
N ALA A 77 2.29 31.19 -14.75
CA ALA A 77 3.44 32.09 -14.91
C ALA A 77 3.87 32.17 -16.38
N ALA A 78 4.00 31.03 -17.06
CA ALA A 78 4.36 30.99 -18.48
C ALA A 78 3.35 31.74 -19.36
N SER A 79 2.05 31.56 -19.12
CA SER A 79 0.99 32.31 -19.83
C SER A 79 1.06 33.81 -19.57
N PHE A 80 1.32 34.23 -18.32
CA PHE A 80 1.48 35.63 -17.96
C PHE A 80 2.65 36.27 -18.72
N PHE A 81 3.84 35.66 -18.64
CA PHE A 81 5.04 36.18 -19.31
C PHE A 81 4.92 36.14 -20.84
N GLY A 82 4.32 35.09 -21.41
CA GLY A 82 4.04 35.04 -22.84
C GLY A 82 3.15 36.20 -23.30
N ALA A 83 2.10 36.51 -22.55
CA ALA A 83 1.21 37.64 -22.84
C ALA A 83 1.85 39.02 -22.60
N GLU A 84 2.83 39.12 -21.71
CA GLU A 84 3.61 40.35 -21.49
C GLU A 84 4.57 40.60 -22.67
N LEU A 85 5.32 39.58 -23.09
CA LEU A 85 6.20 39.66 -24.26
C LEU A 85 5.43 40.05 -25.52
N ASP A 86 4.30 39.40 -25.79
CA ASP A 86 3.46 39.70 -26.97
C ASP A 86 2.85 41.12 -26.97
N ARG A 87 2.73 41.75 -25.79
CA ARG A 87 2.33 43.16 -25.67
C ARG A 87 3.49 44.13 -25.93
N HIS A 88 4.71 43.76 -25.53
CA HIS A 88 5.91 44.55 -25.82
C HIS A 88 6.28 44.54 -27.31
N TYR A 89 6.15 43.41 -28.00
CA TYR A 89 6.43 43.32 -29.44
C TYR A 89 5.44 44.08 -30.35
N ARG A 90 4.27 44.47 -29.83
CA ARG A 90 3.23 45.20 -30.58
C ARG A 90 3.23 46.71 -30.36
N LYS A 91 4.16 47.24 -29.55
CA LYS A 91 4.42 48.68 -29.39
C LYS A 91 5.65 49.08 -30.19
#